data_AF-A0A4R2RZS8-F1
#
_entry.id   AF-A0A4R2RZS8-F1
#
_cell.length_a   1.000
_cell.length_b   1.000
_cell.length_c   1.000
_cell.angle_alpha   90.00
_cell.angle_beta   90.00
_cell.angle_gamma   90.00
#
_symmetry.space_group_name_H-M   'P 1'
#
loop_
_entity.id
_entity.type
_entity.pdbx_description
1 polymer ?
#
loop_
_entity_poly.entity_id
_entity_poly.type
_entity_poly.pdbx_seq_one_letter_code
_entity_poly.pdbx_strand_id
1 'polypeptide(L)'
;MGQLERLEKEEALIESLYKQLINASCEFYKDEFINGSERKIIDPYWKEALKMFANLSAEDKVTLFKIIKQIQVDSISEILGILDGIVCVDNEFMEFKVIIDKDDEPINGSLQELFLSYDEEQRKRE
;
A
#
# COMPACT_ATOMS: atom_id res chain seq x y z
N MET A 1 -19.33 0.72 -20.21
CA MET A 1 -19.76 0.48 -18.81
C MET A 1 -20.55 1.68 -18.29
N GLY A 2 -21.52 1.50 -17.38
CA GLY A 2 -22.18 2.64 -16.71
C GLY A 2 -21.25 3.33 -15.70
N GLN A 3 -21.40 4.64 -15.47
CA GLN A 3 -20.54 5.38 -14.51
C GLN A 3 -20.60 4.81 -13.08
N LEU A 4 -21.78 4.39 -12.63
CA LEU A 4 -21.97 3.80 -11.31
C LEU A 4 -21.26 2.44 -11.19
N GLU A 5 -21.43 1.57 -12.18
CA GLU A 5 -20.80 0.25 -12.23
C GLU A 5 -19.28 0.35 -12.26
N ARG A 6 -18.74 1.38 -12.93
CA ARG A 6 -17.30 1.66 -12.93
C ARG A 6 -16.80 2.02 -11.54
N LEU A 7 -17.47 2.96 -10.88
CA LEU A 7 -17.09 3.39 -9.54
C LEU A 7 -17.12 2.23 -8.53
N GLU A 8 -18.15 1.38 -8.58
CA GLU A 8 -18.24 0.20 -7.72
C GLU A 8 -17.04 -0.75 -7.91
N LYS A 9 -16.57 -0.93 -9.15
CA LYS A 9 -15.38 -1.75 -9.44
C LYS A 9 -14.09 -1.10 -8.95
N GLU A 10 -13.95 0.21 -9.10
CA GLU A 10 -12.80 0.97 -8.60
C GLU A 10 -12.71 0.87 -7.08
N GLU A 11 -13.82 1.14 -6.38
CA GLU A 11 -13.90 1.05 -4.92
C GLU A 11 -13.58 -0.37 -4.44
N ALA A 12 -14.17 -1.40 -5.05
CA ALA A 12 -13.90 -2.80 -4.70
C ALA A 12 -12.41 -3.17 -4.91
N LEU A 13 -11.78 -2.66 -5.97
CA LEU A 13 -10.35 -2.84 -6.19
C LEU A 13 -9.53 -2.15 -5.08
N ILE A 14 -9.83 -0.89 -4.77
CA ILE A 14 -9.13 -0.11 -3.74
C ILE A 14 -9.23 -0.79 -2.38
N GLU A 15 -10.42 -1.22 -1.97
CA GLU A 15 -10.62 -1.93 -0.71
C GLU A 15 -9.80 -3.22 -0.63
N SER A 16 -9.79 -4.00 -1.72
CA SER A 16 -9.01 -5.24 -1.82
C SER A 16 -7.50 -4.97 -1.73
N LEU A 17 -7.00 -4.00 -2.49
CA LEU A 17 -5.60 -3.59 -2.47
C LEU A 17 -5.19 -3.11 -1.08
N TYR A 18 -5.98 -2.25 -0.44
CA TYR A 18 -5.67 -1.74 0.89
C TYR A 18 -5.61 -2.87 1.92
N LYS A 19 -6.60 -3.77 1.91
CA LYS A 19 -6.63 -4.92 2.80
C LYS A 19 -5.39 -5.81 2.66
N GLN A 20 -4.97 -6.11 1.43
CA GLN A 20 -3.87 -7.03 1.19
C GLN A 20 -2.49 -6.38 1.34
N LEU A 21 -2.33 -5.18 0.79
CA LEU A 21 -1.02 -4.55 0.66
C LEU A 21 -0.69 -3.61 1.83
N ILE A 22 -1.69 -3.05 2.51
CA ILE A 22 -1.48 -2.21 3.69
C ILE A 22 -1.71 -3.04 4.96
N ASN A 23 -2.94 -3.53 5.19
CA ASN A 23 -3.29 -4.15 6.47
C ASN A 23 -2.53 -5.46 6.71
N ALA A 24 -2.63 -6.43 5.80
CA ALA A 24 -1.96 -7.72 5.96
C ALA A 24 -0.42 -7.57 5.96
N SER A 25 0.13 -6.65 5.18
CA SER A 25 1.57 -6.40 5.17
C SER A 25 2.07 -5.75 6.45
N CYS A 26 1.33 -4.79 7.01
CA CYS A 26 1.64 -4.20 8.31
C CYS A 26 1.60 -5.25 9.44
N GLU A 27 0.62 -6.15 9.42
CA GLU A 27 0.56 -7.28 10.37
C GLU A 27 1.76 -8.21 10.21
N PHE A 28 2.13 -8.54 8.97
CA PHE A 28 3.33 -9.32 8.68
C PHE A 28 4.59 -8.67 9.24
N TYR A 29 4.82 -7.38 8.98
CA TYR A 29 6.01 -6.69 9.51
C TYR A 29 6.00 -6.60 11.03
N LYS A 30 4.84 -6.36 11.65
CA LYS A 30 4.71 -6.40 13.13
C LYS A 30 5.12 -7.77 13.68
N ASP A 31 4.61 -8.85 13.10
CA ASP A 31 4.97 -10.21 13.52
C ASP A 31 6.46 -10.48 13.32
N GLU A 32 7.03 -10.09 12.18
CA GLU A 32 8.45 -10.25 11.91
C GLU A 32 9.34 -9.48 12.90
N PHE A 33 9.01 -8.24 13.25
CA PHE A 33 9.80 -7.47 14.20
C PHE A 33 9.65 -7.95 15.65
N ILE A 34 8.45 -8.41 16.03
CA ILE A 34 8.16 -8.86 17.40
C ILE A 34 8.64 -10.29 17.63
N ASN A 35 8.35 -11.21 16.70
CA ASN A 35 8.56 -12.65 16.85
C ASN A 35 9.71 -13.19 15.98
N GLY A 36 10.20 -12.42 14.98
CA GLY A 36 11.19 -12.90 14.02
C GLY A 36 12.54 -13.30 14.62
N SER A 37 12.91 -12.77 15.79
CA SER A 37 14.14 -13.19 16.49
C SER A 37 14.19 -14.69 16.80
N GLU A 38 13.04 -15.35 16.90
CA GLU A 38 12.91 -16.79 17.16
C GLU A 38 13.13 -17.66 15.89
N ARG A 39 13.03 -17.07 14.70
CA ARG A 39 13.04 -17.79 13.41
C ARG A 39 14.43 -18.02 12.80
N LYS A 40 15.52 -17.75 13.55
CA LYS A 40 16.93 -17.84 13.06
C LYS A 40 17.14 -17.16 11.71
N ILE A 41 16.68 -15.92 11.60
CA ILE A 41 16.79 -15.10 10.39
C ILE A 41 18.26 -15.09 9.92
N ILE A 42 18.48 -15.50 8.66
CA ILE A 42 19.82 -15.60 8.07
C ILE A 42 20.21 -14.29 7.39
N ASP A 43 19.22 -13.57 6.85
CA ASP A 43 19.39 -12.32 6.11
C ASP A 43 20.11 -11.25 6.96
N PRO A 44 21.26 -10.71 6.50
CA PRO A 44 22.03 -9.71 7.23
C PRO A 44 21.28 -8.40 7.46
N TYR A 45 20.53 -7.90 6.48
CA TYR A 45 19.74 -6.66 6.60
C TYR A 45 18.67 -6.83 7.67
N TRP A 46 18.02 -7.98 7.70
CA TRP A 46 16.96 -8.26 8.64
C TRP A 46 17.48 -8.47 10.06
N LYS A 47 18.69 -9.04 10.23
CA LYS A 47 19.38 -9.06 11.53
C LYS A 47 19.66 -7.65 12.07
N GLU A 48 20.14 -6.75 11.21
CA GLU A 48 20.42 -5.36 11.60
C GLU A 48 19.14 -4.61 11.95
N ALA A 49 18.08 -4.80 11.16
CA ALA A 49 16.76 -4.23 11.42
C ALA A 49 16.19 -4.70 12.78
N LEU A 50 16.27 -6.00 13.09
CA LEU A 50 15.84 -6.54 14.39
C LEU A 50 16.68 -5.99 15.55
N LYS A 51 18.00 -5.86 15.36
CA LYS A 51 18.89 -5.27 16.36
C LYS A 51 18.55 -3.80 16.61
N MET A 52 18.27 -3.03 15.56
CA MET A 52 17.80 -1.65 15.69
C MET A 52 16.48 -1.61 16.46
N PHE A 53 15.48 -2.41 16.05
CA PHE A 53 14.17 -2.48 16.67
C PHE A 53 14.22 -2.82 18.16
N ALA A 54 15.10 -3.74 18.56
CA ALA A 54 15.28 -4.12 19.97
C ALA A 54 15.70 -2.95 20.86
N ASN A 55 16.41 -1.95 20.31
CA ASN A 55 16.89 -0.77 21.03
C ASN A 55 15.90 0.41 21.03
N LEU A 56 14.80 0.32 20.28
CA LEU A 56 13.77 1.36 20.24
C LEU A 56 12.90 1.35 21.50
N SER A 57 12.47 2.54 21.94
CA SER A 57 11.45 2.67 22.97
C SER A 57 10.10 2.12 22.48
N ALA A 58 9.14 1.91 23.38
CA ALA A 58 7.81 1.46 22.98
C ALA A 58 7.12 2.46 22.02
N GLU A 59 7.32 3.77 22.25
CA GLU A 59 6.79 4.84 21.40
C GLU A 59 7.47 4.85 20.03
N ASP A 60 8.79 4.69 19.98
CA ASP A 60 9.54 4.65 18.73
C ASP A 60 9.19 3.42 17.89
N LYS A 61 8.90 2.27 18.53
CA LYS A 61 8.42 1.07 17.83
C LYS A 61 7.06 1.31 17.16
N VAL A 62 6.14 1.99 17.84
CA VAL A 62 4.85 2.39 17.25
C VAL A 62 5.09 3.33 16.06
N THR A 63 6.01 4.28 16.21
CA THR A 63 6.38 5.23 15.15
C THR A 63 6.99 4.53 13.93
N LEU A 64 7.86 3.52 14.14
CA LEU A 64 8.42 2.72 13.05
C LEU A 64 7.32 2.06 12.20
N PHE A 65 6.32 1.44 12.83
CA PHE A 65 5.23 0.81 12.08
C PHE A 65 4.36 1.82 11.33
N LYS A 66 4.19 3.04 11.87
CA LYS A 66 3.53 4.13 11.13
C LYS A 66 4.32 4.56 9.90
N ILE A 67 5.65 4.63 10.01
CA ILE A 67 6.53 4.93 8.87
C ILE A 67 6.43 3.83 7.81
N ILE A 68 6.48 2.56 8.20
CA ILE A 68 6.32 1.43 7.26
C ILE A 68 4.97 1.52 6.54
N LYS A 69 3.87 1.72 7.28
CA LYS A 69 2.53 1.91 6.69
C LYS A 69 2.53 3.08 5.69
N GLN A 70 3.11 4.22 6.04
CA GLN A 70 3.17 5.39 5.16
C GLN A 70 3.93 5.11 3.87
N ILE A 71 5.11 4.48 3.96
CA ILE A 71 5.92 4.13 2.78
C ILE A 71 5.13 3.20 1.84
N GLN A 72 4.35 2.26 2.39
CA GLN A 72 3.50 1.37 1.60
C GLN A 72 2.37 2.14 0.90
N VAL A 73 1.69 3.04 1.63
CA VAL A 73 0.64 3.90 1.07
C VAL A 73 1.20 4.77 -0.05
N ASP A 74 2.35 5.42 0.16
CA ASP A 74 2.98 6.29 -0.83
C ASP A 74 3.40 5.50 -2.08
N SER A 75 4.02 4.33 -1.89
CA SER A 75 4.47 3.51 -3.03
C SER A 75 3.30 3.02 -3.88
N ILE A 76 2.21 2.60 -3.24
CA ILE A 76 1.02 2.10 -3.95
C ILE A 76 0.29 3.26 -4.63
N SER A 77 0.13 4.40 -3.94
CA SER A 77 -0.54 5.57 -4.53
C SER A 77 0.23 6.12 -5.73
N GLU A 78 1.56 6.11 -5.70
CA GLU A 78 2.40 6.48 -6.84
C GLU A 78 2.15 5.54 -8.03
N ILE A 79 2.13 4.22 -7.80
CA ILE A 79 1.83 3.22 -8.85
C ILE A 79 0.43 3.42 -9.43
N LEU A 80 -0.57 3.66 -8.58
CA LEU A 80 -1.93 3.94 -9.04
C LEU A 80 -1.98 5.24 -9.85
N GLY A 81 -1.22 6.26 -9.48
CA GLY A 81 -1.09 7.50 -10.25
C GLY A 81 -0.41 7.29 -11.61
N ILE A 82 0.57 6.37 -11.69
CA ILE A 82 1.17 5.96 -12.96
C ILE A 82 0.11 5.27 -13.83
N LEU A 83 -0.67 4.35 -13.26
CA LEU A 83 -1.75 3.66 -13.98
C LEU A 83 -2.87 4.60 -14.42
N ASP A 84 -3.16 5.64 -13.64
CA ASP A 84 -4.10 6.70 -14.00
C ASP A 84 -3.54 7.66 -15.07
N GLY A 85 -2.24 7.58 -15.39
CA GLY A 85 -1.57 8.44 -16.36
C GLY A 85 -1.32 9.87 -15.86
N ILE A 86 -1.32 10.08 -14.53
CA ILE A 86 -1.14 11.38 -13.88
C ILE A 86 0.22 11.55 -13.18
N VAL A 87 1.00 10.47 -13.08
CA VAL A 87 2.38 10.47 -12.57
C VAL A 87 3.35 10.13 -13.72
N CYS A 88 4.40 10.93 -13.87
CA CYS A 88 5.45 10.68 -14.87
C CYS A 88 6.41 9.57 -14.45
N VAL A 89 6.86 8.76 -15.41
CA VAL A 89 8.01 7.87 -15.27
C VAL A 89 9.05 8.28 -16.31
N ASP A 90 10.29 8.47 -15.88
CA ASP A 90 11.39 8.97 -16.75
C ASP A 90 11.05 10.26 -17.52
N ASN A 91 10.29 11.16 -16.89
CA ASN A 91 9.75 12.41 -17.46
C ASN A 91 8.72 12.24 -18.59
N GLU A 92 8.14 11.05 -18.73
CA GLU A 92 7.07 10.77 -19.69
C GLU A 92 5.79 10.36 -18.97
N PHE A 93 4.65 10.85 -19.46
CA PHE A 93 3.33 10.34 -19.08
C PHE A 93 3.03 9.11 -19.94
N MET A 94 2.82 7.97 -19.28
CA MET A 94 2.43 6.73 -19.95
C MET A 94 0.91 6.55 -19.87
N GLU A 95 0.30 6.16 -20.97
CA GLU A 95 -1.13 5.83 -21.01
C GLU A 95 -1.33 4.33 -20.78
N PHE A 96 -2.04 3.98 -19.71
CA PHE A 96 -2.41 2.61 -19.40
C PHE A 96 -3.90 2.39 -19.58
N LYS A 97 -4.27 1.14 -19.87
CA LYS A 97 -5.65 0.66 -19.77
C LYS A 97 -5.70 -0.44 -18.74
N VAL A 98 -6.30 -0.14 -17.59
CA VAL A 98 -6.52 -1.10 -16.51
C VAL A 98 -7.92 -1.68 -16.67
N ILE A 99 -7.99 -2.99 -16.89
CA ILE A 99 -9.26 -3.71 -17.09
C ILE A 99 -9.38 -4.85 -16.08
N ILE A 100 -10.60 -5.16 -15.66
CA ILE A 100 -10.92 -6.27 -14.74
C ILE A 100 -11.83 -7.26 -15.47
N ASP A 101 -11.59 -8.56 -15.29
CA ASP A 101 -12.46 -9.66 -15.76
C ASP A 101 -12.82 -9.64 -17.26
N LYS A 102 -11.88 -9.19 -18.10
CA LYS A 102 -12.04 -9.07 -19.58
C LYS A 102 -13.11 -8.07 -20.00
N ASP A 103 -13.45 -7.13 -19.13
CA ASP A 103 -14.19 -5.95 -19.51
C ASP A 103 -13.30 -5.08 -20.42
N ASP A 104 -13.79 -4.64 -21.57
CA ASP A 104 -13.02 -3.80 -22.48
C ASP A 104 -12.97 -2.33 -22.02
N GLU A 105 -13.71 -2.00 -20.96
CA GLU A 105 -13.81 -0.65 -20.42
C GLU A 105 -12.79 -0.43 -19.30
N PRO A 106 -11.88 0.56 -19.46
CA PRO A 106 -10.86 0.84 -18.46
C PRO A 106 -11.47 1.43 -17.20
N ILE A 107 -10.90 1.05 -16.05
CA ILE A 107 -11.28 1.54 -14.72
C ILE A 107 -10.28 2.55 -14.14
N ASN A 108 -9.20 2.87 -14.84
CA ASN A 108 -8.21 3.86 -14.39
C ASN A 108 -8.61 5.30 -14.76
N GLY A 109 -8.07 6.26 -14.03
CA GLY A 109 -8.30 7.71 -14.14
C GLY A 109 -8.63 8.38 -12.79
N SER A 110 -8.89 7.59 -11.75
CA SER A 110 -9.26 8.03 -10.39
C SER A 110 -8.74 7.10 -9.30
N LEU A 111 -7.95 6.08 -9.63
CA LEU A 111 -7.52 5.05 -8.68
C LEU A 111 -6.64 5.62 -7.57
N GLN A 112 -5.73 6.54 -7.89
CA GLN A 112 -4.87 7.19 -6.90
C GLN A 112 -5.70 8.00 -5.90
N GLU A 113 -6.61 8.84 -6.40
CA GLU A 113 -7.46 9.68 -5.55
C GLU A 113 -8.36 8.84 -4.64
N LEU A 114 -8.98 7.80 -5.19
CA LEU A 114 -9.82 6.88 -4.42
C LEU A 114 -9.02 6.13 -3.35
N PHE A 115 -7.81 5.67 -3.68
CA PHE A 115 -6.93 5.01 -2.71
C PHE A 115 -6.53 5.92 -1.56
N LEU A 116 -6.09 7.15 -1.86
CA LEU A 116 -5.70 8.12 -0.84
C LEU A 116 -6.89 8.53 0.03
N SER A 117 -8.06 8.76 -0.58
CA SER A 117 -9.29 9.06 0.15
C SER A 117 -9.67 7.91 1.09
N TYR A 118 -9.57 6.66 0.62
CA TYR A 118 -9.81 5.48 1.44
C TYR A 118 -8.82 5.39 2.61
N ASP A 119 -7.51 5.59 2.38
CA ASP A 119 -6.51 5.61 3.45
C ASP A 119 -6.80 6.67 4.52
N GLU A 120 -7.17 7.89 4.11
CA GLU A 120 -7.56 8.96 5.03
C GLU A 120 -8.76 8.57 5.89
N GLU A 121 -9.76 7.91 5.30
CA GLU A 121 -10.91 7.41 6.05
C GLU A 121 -10.53 6.32 7.05
N GLN A 122 -9.62 5.41 6.69
CA GLN A 122 -9.14 4.38 7.62
C GLN A 122 -8.38 5.02 8.79
N ARG A 123 -7.51 6.00 8.54
CA ARG A 123 -6.75 6.70 9.59
C ARG A 123 -7.63 7.47 10.57
N LYS A 124 -8.77 8.00 10.13
CA LYS A 124 -9.74 8.67 11.01
C LYS A 124 -10.44 7.70 11.99
N ARG A 125 -10.36 6.39 11.73
CA ARG A 125 -10.99 5.34 12.55
C ARG A 125 -10.02 4.65 13.52
N GLU A 126 -8.72 4.90 13.40
CA GLU A 126 -7.64 4.41 14.28
C GLU A 126 -7.48 5.27 15.54
#